data_AF-A0A915YE14-F1
#
_entry.id   AF-A0A915YE14-F1
#
_cell.length_a   1.000
_cell.length_b   1.000
_cell.length_c   1.000
_cell.angle_alpha   90.00
_cell.angle_beta   90.00
_cell.angle_gamma   90.00
#
_symmetry.space_group_name_H-M   'P 1'
#
loop_
_entity.id
_entity.type
_entity.pdbx_description
1 polymer ?
#
loop_
_entity_poly.entity_id
_entity_poly.type
_entity_poly.pdbx_seq_one_letter_code
_entity_poly.pdbx_strand_id
1 'polypeptide(L)'
;MHQYSKIICAFSLLSFLGNMPLTEAQNPFKVLDKAEKFYRNGLLQRALIKIKKAESTKYCSCGDCLDQINKKTHLLRFKIFNSLKKYQLARNSLDAIMSSSSEYDSLKILTYQAEFGKKFLSQNIDSFEKINIYCEEEACFLEIPFKEKRPPILLKLDPGESIVYLLGNEKQSKKIKEYWLEKFKTSKNYELIKQEN
;
A
#
# COMPACT_ATOMS: atom_id res chain seq x y z
N MET A 1 -40.69 69.60 4.77
CA MET A 1 -39.29 69.52 4.30
C MET A 1 -38.67 68.27 4.89
N HIS A 2 -38.69 67.16 4.15
CA HIS A 2 -38.17 65.87 4.56
C HIS A 2 -37.31 65.31 3.43
N GLN A 3 -36.01 65.20 3.65
CA GLN A 3 -35.14 64.32 2.89
C GLN A 3 -33.83 64.26 3.64
N TYR A 4 -33.52 63.12 4.25
CA TYR A 4 -32.18 62.52 4.42
C TYR A 4 -32.36 61.32 5.34
N SER A 5 -32.60 60.13 4.81
CA SER A 5 -32.15 58.89 5.46
C SER A 5 -32.37 57.70 4.53
N LYS A 6 -31.45 57.47 3.60
CA LYS A 6 -31.21 56.17 2.97
C LYS A 6 -29.75 56.14 2.55
N ILE A 7 -28.88 55.54 3.37
CA ILE A 7 -27.67 54.77 3.02
C ILE A 7 -27.12 54.27 4.37
N ILE A 8 -27.69 53.20 4.92
CA ILE A 8 -26.99 52.32 5.88
C ILE A 8 -27.60 50.93 5.70
N CYS A 9 -27.09 50.14 4.76
CA CYS A 9 -27.41 48.70 4.69
C CYS A 9 -26.34 47.88 3.94
N ALA A 10 -25.07 48.27 4.04
CA ALA A 10 -23.99 47.57 3.33
C ALA A 10 -22.70 47.42 4.16
N PHE A 11 -22.81 47.21 5.48
CA PHE A 11 -21.63 47.07 6.33
C PHE A 11 -21.71 45.97 7.41
N SER A 12 -22.59 44.97 7.26
CA SER A 12 -22.72 43.86 8.21
C SER A 12 -22.41 42.47 7.65
N LEU A 13 -22.01 42.34 6.37
CA LEU A 13 -21.69 41.05 5.74
C LEU A 13 -20.18 40.75 5.62
N LEU A 14 -19.29 41.70 5.93
CA LEU A 14 -17.84 41.50 5.88
C LEU A 14 -17.21 40.98 7.18
N SER A 15 -17.96 40.96 8.29
CA SER A 15 -17.42 40.54 9.60
C SER A 15 -17.42 39.02 9.83
N PHE A 16 -18.03 38.22 8.94
CA PHE A 16 -18.11 36.77 9.09
C PHE A 16 -17.02 35.97 8.37
N LEU A 17 -16.17 36.62 7.56
CA LEU A 17 -15.06 35.95 6.86
C LEU A 17 -13.74 35.93 7.64
N GLY A 18 -13.67 36.61 8.80
CA GLY A 18 -12.42 36.76 9.58
C GLY A 18 -12.09 35.63 10.55
N ASN A 19 -12.97 34.64 10.72
CA ASN A 19 -12.80 33.53 11.68
C ASN A 19 -13.01 32.16 11.05
N MET A 20 -12.60 31.95 9.79
CA MET A 20 -12.23 30.59 9.42
C MET A 20 -10.94 30.29 10.21
N PRO A 21 -10.94 29.32 11.13
CA PRO A 21 -9.68 28.90 11.73
C PRO A 21 -8.77 28.57 10.56
N LEU A 22 -7.59 29.22 10.49
CA LEU A 22 -6.49 28.66 9.75
C LEU A 22 -6.34 27.25 10.31
N THR A 23 -6.90 26.27 9.62
CA THR A 23 -6.61 24.87 9.87
C THR A 23 -5.14 24.77 9.59
N GLU A 24 -4.31 24.90 10.63
CA GLU A 24 -2.89 24.63 10.56
C GLU A 24 -2.76 23.32 9.78
N ALA A 25 -2.13 23.40 8.62
CA ALA A 25 -1.81 22.27 7.78
C ALA A 25 -1.16 21.20 8.67
N GLN A 26 -1.93 20.19 9.10
CA GLN A 26 -1.42 19.22 10.04
C GLN A 26 -0.42 18.36 9.28
N ASN A 27 0.85 18.43 9.68
CA ASN A 27 1.90 17.59 9.13
C ASN A 27 1.43 16.11 9.15
N PRO A 28 1.35 15.43 8.00
CA PRO A 28 0.81 14.07 7.90
C PRO A 28 1.56 13.08 8.79
N PHE A 29 2.86 13.27 9.01
CA PHE A 29 3.64 12.43 9.94
C PHE A 29 3.13 12.51 11.38
N LYS A 30 2.82 13.72 11.88
CA LYS A 30 2.25 13.90 13.23
C LYS A 30 0.89 13.22 13.36
N VAL A 31 0.10 13.20 12.28
CA VAL A 31 -1.21 12.52 12.27
C VAL A 31 -1.02 11.00 12.28
N LEU A 32 -0.07 10.48 11.50
CA LEU A 32 0.29 9.06 11.48
C LEU A 32 0.88 8.59 12.81
N ASP A 33 1.67 9.41 13.51
CA ASP A 33 2.17 9.07 14.85
C ASP A 33 1.03 8.91 15.86
N LYS A 34 0.00 9.76 15.77
CA LYS A 34 -1.21 9.61 16.58
C LYS A 34 -1.98 8.34 16.21
N ALA A 35 -2.05 7.99 14.92
CA ALA A 35 -2.65 6.75 14.46
C ALA A 35 -1.91 5.53 15.04
N GLU A 36 -0.58 5.56 15.04
CA GLU A 36 0.24 4.49 15.58
C GLU A 36 0.07 4.34 17.10
N LYS A 37 0.00 5.46 17.85
CA LYS A 37 -0.34 5.43 19.28
C LYS A 37 -1.70 4.77 19.53
N PHE A 38 -2.72 5.08 18.72
CA PHE A 38 -4.02 4.42 18.84
C PHE A 38 -3.94 2.93 18.51
N TYR A 39 -3.18 2.54 17.48
CA TYR A 39 -2.95 1.13 17.16
C TYR A 39 -2.30 0.38 18.33
N ARG A 40 -1.22 0.93 18.91
CA ARG A 40 -0.53 0.34 20.07
C ARG A 40 -1.43 0.19 21.29
N ASN A 41 -2.41 1.08 21.46
CA ASN A 41 -3.41 1.03 22.53
C ASN A 41 -4.64 0.16 22.18
N GLY A 42 -4.62 -0.59 21.07
CA GLY A 42 -5.75 -1.42 20.64
C GLY A 42 -6.96 -0.64 20.10
N LEU A 43 -6.87 0.68 19.94
CA LEU A 43 -7.94 1.55 19.45
C LEU A 43 -7.95 1.57 17.91
N LEU A 44 -8.15 0.41 17.30
CA LEU A 44 -7.96 0.17 15.86
C LEU A 44 -8.82 1.06 14.96
N GLN A 45 -10.09 1.29 15.29
CA GLN A 45 -10.97 2.17 14.51
C GLN A 45 -10.51 3.63 14.56
N ARG A 46 -10.04 4.09 15.73
CA ARG A 46 -9.49 5.45 15.86
C ARG A 46 -8.18 5.60 15.08
N ALA A 47 -7.36 4.55 15.06
CA ALA A 47 -6.16 4.52 14.24
C ALA A 47 -6.50 4.68 12.73
N LEU A 48 -7.47 3.92 12.22
CA LEU A 48 -7.93 4.04 10.82
C LEU A 48 -8.48 5.44 10.48
N ILE A 49 -9.24 6.05 11.38
CA ILE A 49 -9.74 7.43 11.20
C ILE A 49 -8.56 8.42 11.08
N LYS A 50 -7.51 8.26 11.90
CA LYS A 50 -6.33 9.12 11.82
C LYS A 50 -5.53 8.88 10.53
N ILE A 51 -5.41 7.64 10.06
CA ILE A 51 -4.79 7.34 8.77
C ILE A 51 -5.55 8.07 7.64
N LYS A 52 -6.88 7.95 7.59
CA LYS A 52 -7.70 8.65 6.59
C LYS A 52 -7.50 10.16 6.64
N LYS A 53 -7.38 10.73 7.85
CA LYS A 53 -7.07 12.15 8.01
C LYS A 53 -5.68 12.50 7.46
N ALA A 54 -4.66 11.67 7.71
CA ALA A 54 -3.30 11.91 7.21
C ALA A 54 -3.24 11.96 5.68
N GLU A 55 -4.04 11.12 5.00
CA GLU A 55 -4.14 11.12 3.54
C GLU A 55 -4.83 12.36 2.96
N SER A 56 -5.77 12.96 3.71
CA SER A 56 -6.40 14.22 3.32
C SER A 56 -5.52 15.45 3.59
N THR A 57 -4.46 15.31 4.41
CA THR A 57 -3.53 16.38 4.77
C THR A 57 -2.21 16.27 4.02
N LYS A 58 -2.23 15.84 2.76
CA LYS A 58 -1.01 15.67 1.94
C LYS A 58 -0.33 17.03 1.72
N TYR A 59 0.66 17.34 2.56
CA TYR A 59 1.50 18.54 2.47
C TYR A 59 2.96 18.19 2.16
N CYS A 60 3.20 17.37 1.13
CA CYS A 60 4.57 17.13 0.66
C CYS A 60 4.73 17.35 -0.84
N SER A 61 5.77 18.09 -1.20
CA SER A 61 6.09 18.54 -2.56
C SER A 61 7.26 17.79 -3.19
N CYS A 62 8.00 16.97 -2.42
CA CYS A 62 9.10 16.14 -2.94
C CYS A 62 8.73 14.65 -2.95
N GLY A 63 9.28 13.91 -3.92
CA GLY A 63 9.02 12.48 -4.14
C GLY A 63 9.36 11.61 -2.93
N ASP A 64 10.52 11.82 -2.31
CA ASP A 64 10.96 11.02 -1.16
C ASP A 64 10.02 11.13 0.05
N CYS A 65 9.54 12.34 0.32
CA CYS A 65 8.59 12.54 1.40
C CYS A 65 7.25 11.87 1.10
N LEU A 66 6.79 11.93 -0.16
CA LEU A 66 5.57 11.26 -0.59
C LEU A 66 5.68 9.74 -0.41
N ASP A 67 6.81 9.14 -0.81
CA ASP A 67 7.08 7.71 -0.62
C ASP A 67 7.11 7.34 0.87
N GLN A 68 7.78 8.12 1.72
CA GLN A 68 7.80 7.87 3.17
C GLN A 68 6.41 7.93 3.81
N ILE A 69 5.59 8.93 3.44
CA ILE A 69 4.22 9.04 3.91
C ILE A 69 3.39 7.85 3.42
N ASN A 70 3.50 7.51 2.14
CA ASN A 70 2.83 6.35 1.53
C ASN A 70 3.20 5.07 2.29
N LYS A 71 4.49 4.73 2.39
CA LYS A 71 5.01 3.57 3.11
C LYS A 71 4.48 3.52 4.54
N LYS A 72 4.59 4.61 5.31
CA LYS A 72 4.12 4.63 6.71
C LYS A 72 2.61 4.44 6.84
N THR A 73 1.84 5.09 5.97
CA THR A 73 0.37 4.97 5.92
C THR A 73 -0.05 3.52 5.68
N HIS A 74 0.54 2.90 4.67
CA HIS A 74 0.16 1.57 4.20
C HIS A 74 0.68 0.45 5.10
N LEU A 75 1.87 0.58 5.68
CA LEU A 75 2.36 -0.36 6.71
C LEU A 75 1.51 -0.30 7.98
N LEU A 76 1.04 0.87 8.39
CA LEU A 76 0.16 0.97 9.56
C LEU A 76 -1.22 0.36 9.28
N ARG A 77 -1.79 0.55 8.07
CA ARG A 77 -3.00 -0.15 7.63
C ARG A 77 -2.82 -1.66 7.64
N PHE A 78 -1.71 -2.14 7.08
CA PHE A 78 -1.36 -3.55 7.11
C PHE A 78 -1.40 -4.11 8.53
N LYS A 79 -0.71 -3.47 9.48
CA LYS A 79 -0.70 -3.87 10.90
C LYS A 79 -2.10 -3.93 11.50
N ILE A 80 -2.92 -2.92 11.24
CA ILE A 80 -4.30 -2.86 11.75
C ILE A 80 -5.17 -3.95 11.14
N PHE A 81 -5.18 -4.10 9.81
CA PHE A 81 -6.02 -5.10 9.14
C PHE A 81 -5.57 -6.52 9.43
N ASN A 82 -4.27 -6.77 9.57
CA ASN A 82 -3.74 -8.06 10.00
C ASN A 82 -4.20 -8.39 11.42
N SER A 83 -4.18 -7.43 12.35
CA SER A 83 -4.69 -7.60 13.72
C SER A 83 -6.19 -7.89 13.75
N LEU A 84 -6.94 -7.33 12.78
CA LEU A 84 -8.37 -7.58 12.59
C LEU A 84 -8.67 -8.86 11.80
N LYS A 85 -7.65 -9.64 11.41
CA LYS A 85 -7.77 -10.82 10.52
C LYS A 85 -8.46 -10.51 9.18
N LYS A 86 -8.39 -9.26 8.71
CA LYS A 86 -8.87 -8.83 7.39
C LYS A 86 -7.74 -8.97 6.36
N TYR A 87 -7.33 -10.21 6.11
CA TYR A 87 -6.10 -10.54 5.39
C TYR A 87 -6.03 -9.97 3.97
N GLN A 88 -7.12 -9.99 3.21
CA GLN A 88 -7.16 -9.36 1.88
C GLN A 88 -6.87 -7.85 1.95
N LEU A 89 -7.48 -7.13 2.90
CA LEU A 89 -7.22 -5.69 3.08
C LEU A 89 -5.79 -5.41 3.56
N ALA A 90 -5.22 -6.32 4.36
CA ALA A 90 -3.83 -6.23 4.78
C ALA A 90 -2.89 -6.34 3.57
N ARG A 91 -3.10 -7.32 2.69
CA ARG A 91 -2.31 -7.47 1.45
C ARG A 91 -2.50 -6.29 0.49
N ASN A 92 -3.73 -5.85 0.25
CA ASN A 92 -4.00 -4.67 -0.57
C ASN A 92 -3.30 -3.41 -0.01
N SER A 93 -3.10 -3.33 1.31
CA SER A 93 -2.35 -2.22 1.90
C SER A 93 -0.88 -2.29 1.52
N LEU A 94 -0.27 -3.48 1.49
CA LEU A 94 1.12 -3.67 1.05
C LEU A 94 1.28 -3.36 -0.44
N ASP A 95 0.33 -3.78 -1.28
CA ASP A 95 0.35 -3.53 -2.72
C ASP A 95 0.26 -2.05 -3.09
N ALA A 96 -0.36 -1.25 -2.22
CA ALA A 96 -0.44 0.20 -2.38
C ALA A 96 0.83 0.95 -1.92
N ILE A 97 1.87 0.24 -1.46
CA ILE A 97 3.18 0.84 -1.24
C ILE A 97 3.84 1.10 -2.59
N MET A 98 4.25 2.34 -2.84
CA MET A 98 4.82 2.77 -4.12
C MET A 98 6.14 2.05 -4.41
N SER A 99 7.06 2.04 -3.45
CA SER A 99 8.31 1.30 -3.55
C SER A 99 8.12 -0.22 -3.47
N SER A 100 8.91 -0.95 -4.24
CA SER A 100 9.02 -2.41 -4.12
C SER A 100 10.04 -2.79 -3.05
N SER A 101 9.80 -3.89 -2.33
CA SER A 101 10.76 -4.46 -1.38
C SER A 101 10.39 -5.91 -1.07
N SER A 102 11.41 -6.76 -1.00
CA SER A 102 11.28 -8.14 -0.55
C SER A 102 10.68 -8.26 0.86
N GLU A 103 10.83 -7.23 1.70
CA GLU A 103 10.22 -7.18 3.04
C GLU A 103 8.68 -7.16 2.97
N TYR A 104 8.10 -6.37 2.06
CA TYR A 104 6.66 -6.27 1.92
C TYR A 104 6.07 -7.54 1.32
N ASP A 105 6.75 -8.10 0.33
CA ASP A 105 6.38 -9.39 -0.25
C ASP A 105 6.44 -10.53 0.79
N SER A 106 7.46 -10.54 1.64
CA SER A 106 7.54 -11.47 2.77
C SER A 106 6.34 -11.30 3.71
N LEU A 107 5.97 -10.07 4.08
CA LEU A 107 4.77 -9.82 4.89
C LEU A 107 3.49 -10.30 4.18
N LYS A 108 3.41 -10.15 2.87
CA LYS A 108 2.28 -10.59 2.05
C LYS A 108 2.14 -12.11 2.07
N ILE A 109 3.24 -12.85 1.92
CA ILE A 109 3.26 -14.32 2.01
C ILE A 109 2.86 -14.79 3.41
N LEU A 110 3.41 -14.16 4.45
CA LEU A 110 3.01 -14.46 5.84
C LEU A 110 1.51 -14.22 6.07
N THR A 111 0.93 -13.22 5.40
CA THR A 111 -0.50 -12.93 5.47
C THR A 111 -1.33 -14.01 4.76
N TYR A 112 -0.87 -14.52 3.61
CA TYR A 112 -1.48 -15.68 2.96
C TYR A 112 -1.40 -16.93 3.84
N GLN A 113 -0.27 -17.16 4.52
CA GLN A 113 -0.13 -18.27 5.46
C GLN A 113 -1.08 -18.15 6.65
N ALA A 114 -1.29 -16.93 7.17
CA ALA A 114 -2.23 -16.68 8.26
C ALA A 114 -3.70 -16.89 7.85
N GLU A 115 -4.03 -16.68 6.57
CA GLU A 115 -5.38 -16.87 6.05
C GLU A 115 -5.67 -18.34 5.68
N PHE A 116 -4.78 -18.97 4.92
CA PHE A 116 -5.05 -20.28 4.31
C PHE A 116 -4.28 -21.42 4.98
N GLY A 117 -3.24 -21.13 5.74
CA GLY A 117 -2.32 -22.11 6.30
C GLY A 117 -1.21 -22.51 5.33
N LYS A 118 -0.04 -22.86 5.86
CA LYS A 118 1.14 -23.20 5.06
C LYS A 118 0.93 -24.39 4.14
N LYS A 119 0.35 -25.47 4.68
CA LYS A 119 0.04 -26.70 3.94
C LYS A 119 -0.90 -26.45 2.77
N PHE A 120 -1.88 -25.55 2.93
CA PHE A 120 -2.75 -25.18 1.83
C PHE A 120 -1.94 -24.52 0.71
N LEU A 121 -1.08 -23.55 1.03
CA LEU A 121 -0.26 -22.86 0.03
C LEU A 121 0.67 -23.81 -0.71
N SER A 122 1.38 -24.70 -0.01
CA SER A 122 2.32 -25.63 -0.66
C SER A 122 1.61 -26.59 -1.62
N GLN A 123 0.39 -27.01 -1.28
CA GLN A 123 -0.40 -27.98 -2.05
C GLN A 123 -1.22 -27.35 -3.18
N ASN A 124 -1.65 -26.09 -3.03
CA ASN A 124 -2.60 -25.44 -3.95
C ASN A 124 -1.98 -24.41 -4.88
N ILE A 125 -0.65 -24.23 -4.88
CA ILE A 125 0.03 -23.50 -5.97
C ILE A 125 0.15 -24.42 -7.18
N ASP A 126 -0.28 -23.93 -8.35
CA ASP A 126 -0.46 -24.76 -9.56
C ASP A 126 0.86 -25.34 -10.08
N SER A 127 1.89 -24.51 -10.13
CA SER A 127 3.30 -24.89 -10.21
C SER A 127 4.11 -23.59 -10.25
N PHE A 128 5.34 -23.61 -9.76
CA PHE A 128 6.25 -22.47 -9.97
C PHE A 128 6.60 -22.28 -11.45
N GLU A 129 6.40 -23.29 -12.31
CA GLU A 129 6.61 -23.18 -13.76
C GLU A 129 5.48 -22.38 -14.45
N LYS A 130 4.30 -22.35 -13.83
CA LYS A 130 3.13 -21.60 -14.30
C LYS A 130 3.08 -20.16 -13.78
N ILE A 131 4.09 -19.74 -13.01
CA ILE A 131 4.25 -18.33 -12.64
C ILE A 131 4.22 -17.48 -13.90
N ASN A 132 3.48 -16.38 -13.85
CA ASN A 132 3.51 -15.37 -14.90
C ASN A 132 4.28 -14.14 -14.41
N ILE A 133 4.85 -13.39 -15.36
CA ILE A 133 5.45 -12.10 -15.07
C ILE A 133 4.76 -11.10 -15.99
N TYR A 134 4.25 -10.04 -15.42
CA TYR A 134 3.64 -8.97 -16.18
C TYR A 134 4.08 -7.62 -15.60
N CYS A 135 4.03 -6.58 -16.43
CA CYS A 135 4.31 -5.22 -15.99
C CYS A 135 3.10 -4.35 -16.28
N GLU A 136 2.76 -3.51 -15.31
CA GLU A 136 1.71 -2.51 -15.40
C GLU A 136 2.34 -1.16 -15.08
N GLU A 137 2.23 -0.23 -16.03
CA GLU A 137 2.83 1.11 -15.97
C GLU A 137 4.35 1.04 -15.68
N GLU A 138 4.74 1.26 -14.43
CA GLU A 138 6.13 1.38 -13.97
C GLU A 138 6.55 0.23 -13.03
N ALA A 139 5.70 -0.79 -12.85
CA ALA A 139 5.96 -1.90 -11.95
C ALA A 139 5.79 -3.25 -12.64
N CYS A 140 6.69 -4.19 -12.33
CA CYS A 140 6.56 -5.57 -12.75
C CYS A 140 6.22 -6.47 -11.55
N PHE A 141 5.45 -7.51 -11.82
CA PHE A 141 4.91 -8.42 -10.81
C PHE A 141 5.20 -9.87 -11.19
N LEU A 142 5.52 -10.66 -10.18
CA LEU A 142 5.53 -12.11 -10.23
C LEU A 142 4.16 -12.60 -9.75
N GLU A 143 3.43 -13.27 -10.64
CA GLU A 143 2.10 -13.82 -10.40
C GLU A 143 2.19 -15.34 -10.19
N ILE A 144 1.86 -15.79 -8.98
CA ILE A 144 1.83 -17.22 -8.62
C ILE A 144 0.37 -17.69 -8.61
N PRO A 145 -0.05 -18.51 -9.60
CA PRO A 145 -1.42 -18.98 -9.67
C PRO A 145 -1.72 -20.08 -8.65
N PHE A 146 -2.96 -20.09 -8.15
CA PHE A 146 -3.52 -21.22 -7.44
C PHE A 146 -4.08 -22.26 -8.43
N LYS A 147 -4.10 -23.54 -8.02
CA LYS A 147 -4.76 -24.64 -8.75
C LYS A 147 -6.27 -24.40 -8.86
N GLU A 148 -6.86 -23.90 -7.78
CA GLU A 148 -8.26 -23.50 -7.74
C GLU A 148 -8.44 -22.08 -8.29
N LYS A 149 -9.65 -21.75 -8.75
CA LYS A 149 -10.03 -20.40 -9.19
C LYS A 149 -9.98 -19.42 -8.01
N ARG A 150 -8.82 -18.81 -7.77
CA ARG A 150 -8.57 -17.79 -6.75
C ARG A 150 -7.67 -16.69 -7.32
N PRO A 151 -7.73 -15.46 -6.77
CA PRO A 151 -6.76 -14.43 -7.11
C PRO A 151 -5.33 -14.94 -6.81
N PRO A 152 -4.38 -14.74 -7.72
CA PRO A 152 -3.02 -15.22 -7.55
C PRO A 152 -2.29 -14.50 -6.42
N ILE A 153 -1.16 -15.06 -5.98
CA ILE A 153 -0.21 -14.32 -5.15
C ILE A 153 0.58 -13.42 -6.10
N LEU A 154 0.46 -12.10 -5.92
CA LEU A 154 1.26 -11.12 -6.64
C LEU A 154 2.44 -10.69 -5.78
N LEU A 155 3.66 -10.73 -6.29
CA LEU A 155 4.86 -10.21 -5.60
C LEU A 155 5.49 -9.14 -6.49
N LYS A 156 5.83 -7.98 -5.93
CA LYS A 156 6.35 -6.87 -6.72
C LYS A 156 7.85 -7.09 -6.97
N LEU A 157 8.28 -7.08 -8.21
CA LEU A 157 9.70 -7.19 -8.53
C LEU A 157 10.42 -5.91 -8.08
N ASP A 158 11.66 -6.04 -7.62
CA ASP A 158 12.48 -4.87 -7.29
C ASP A 158 12.69 -4.00 -8.56
N PRO A 159 12.92 -2.67 -8.47
CA PRO A 159 13.10 -1.85 -9.65
C PRO A 159 14.34 -2.22 -10.49
N GLY A 160 15.47 -2.56 -9.85
CA GLY A 160 16.68 -2.99 -10.57
C GLY A 160 16.46 -4.31 -11.31
N GLU A 161 15.64 -5.16 -10.71
CA GLU A 161 15.12 -6.39 -11.27
C GLU A 161 14.16 -6.12 -12.45
N SER A 162 13.22 -5.20 -12.28
CA SER A 162 12.24 -4.82 -13.30
C SER A 162 12.89 -4.26 -14.57
N ILE A 163 14.01 -3.55 -14.45
CA ILE A 163 14.79 -3.04 -15.60
C ILE A 163 15.27 -4.18 -16.52
N VAL A 164 15.67 -5.32 -15.95
CA VAL A 164 16.11 -6.49 -16.74
C VAL A 164 14.96 -7.01 -17.62
N TYR A 165 13.74 -6.97 -17.10
CA TYR A 165 12.55 -7.36 -17.85
C TYR A 165 12.22 -6.35 -18.95
N LEU A 166 12.17 -5.05 -18.61
CA LEU A 166 11.78 -3.97 -19.53
C LEU A 166 12.77 -3.78 -20.70
N LEU A 167 14.06 -3.99 -20.46
CA LEU A 167 15.09 -3.87 -21.50
C LEU A 167 15.24 -5.12 -22.36
N GLY A 168 14.58 -6.22 -22.01
CA GLY A 168 14.61 -7.46 -22.76
C GLY A 168 13.63 -7.48 -23.93
N ASN A 169 14.07 -7.90 -25.12
CA ASN A 169 13.19 -8.10 -26.28
C ASN A 169 12.26 -9.31 -26.05
N GLU A 170 11.02 -9.32 -26.57
CA GLU A 170 10.04 -10.42 -26.42
C GLU A 170 10.60 -11.82 -26.76
N LYS A 171 11.52 -11.93 -27.72
CA LYS A 171 12.22 -13.20 -28.03
C LYS A 171 13.09 -13.73 -26.88
N GLN A 172 13.45 -12.87 -25.93
CA GLN A 172 14.14 -13.20 -24.69
C GLN A 172 13.20 -13.41 -23.50
N SER A 173 11.89 -13.20 -23.64
CA SER A 173 10.90 -13.37 -22.55
C SER A 173 11.02 -14.71 -21.83
N LYS A 174 11.28 -15.80 -22.57
CA LYS A 174 11.53 -17.12 -21.97
C LYS A 174 12.77 -17.14 -21.07
N LYS A 175 13.91 -16.61 -21.55
CA LYS A 175 15.16 -16.53 -20.78
C LYS A 175 15.02 -15.61 -19.56
N ILE A 176 14.30 -14.50 -19.72
CA ILE A 176 14.00 -13.55 -18.64
C ILE A 176 13.12 -14.22 -17.58
N LYS A 177 12.09 -14.96 -18.00
CA LYS A 177 11.25 -15.74 -17.10
C LYS A 177 12.06 -16.80 -16.35
N GLU A 178 12.93 -17.53 -17.04
CA GLU A 178 13.84 -18.51 -16.42
C GLU A 178 14.73 -17.85 -15.36
N TYR A 179 15.37 -16.71 -15.69
CA TYR A 179 16.16 -15.92 -14.75
C TYR A 179 15.36 -15.52 -13.50
N TRP A 180 14.14 -15.01 -13.68
CA TRP A 180 13.26 -14.62 -12.57
C TRP A 180 12.85 -15.80 -11.70
N LEU A 181 12.56 -16.94 -12.32
CA LEU A 181 12.23 -18.15 -11.59
C LEU A 181 13.41 -18.64 -10.76
N GLU A 182 14.64 -18.56 -11.27
CA GLU A 182 15.84 -18.89 -10.50
C GLU A 182 16.06 -17.92 -9.33
N LYS A 183 15.92 -16.62 -9.57
CA LYS A 183 15.97 -15.60 -8.51
C LYS A 183 14.92 -15.82 -7.45
N PHE A 184 13.70 -16.12 -7.86
CA PHE A 184 12.61 -16.38 -6.95
C PHE A 184 12.86 -17.66 -6.13
N LYS A 185 13.26 -18.77 -6.76
CA LYS A 185 13.56 -20.05 -6.08
C LYS A 185 14.67 -19.96 -5.04
N THR A 186 15.56 -18.97 -5.15
CA THR A 186 16.63 -18.71 -4.18
C THR A 186 16.27 -17.65 -3.14
N SER A 187 15.08 -17.05 -3.24
CA SER A 187 14.63 -15.99 -2.35
C SER A 187 14.01 -16.53 -1.06
N LYS A 188 14.05 -15.71 0.00
CA LYS A 188 13.33 -15.97 1.26
C LYS A 188 11.82 -16.18 1.06
N ASN A 189 11.25 -15.54 0.05
CA ASN A 189 9.83 -15.63 -0.28
C ASN A 189 9.44 -17.06 -0.72
N TYR A 190 10.30 -17.72 -1.52
CA TYR A 190 10.09 -19.10 -1.91
C TYR A 190 10.13 -20.05 -0.71
N GLU A 191 11.13 -19.88 0.16
CA GLU A 191 11.25 -20.66 1.40
C GLU A 191 10.02 -20.51 2.29
N LEU A 192 9.52 -19.28 2.47
CA LEU A 192 8.29 -19.04 3.21
C LEU A 192 7.12 -19.83 2.63
N ILE A 193 6.93 -19.85 1.31
CA ILE A 193 5.84 -20.61 0.68
C ILE A 193 6.02 -22.12 0.86
N LYS A 194 7.26 -22.62 0.79
CA LYS A 194 7.57 -24.05 0.80
C LYS A 194 7.55 -24.71 2.17
N GLN A 195 7.55 -23.96 3.26
CA GLN A 195 7.52 -24.53 4.61
C GLN A 195 6.30 -25.44 4.84
N GLU A 196 6.51 -26.75 4.76
CA GLU A 196 5.60 -27.76 5.28
C GLU A 196 6.02 -28.01 6.74
N ASN A 197 5.10 -27.86 7.69
CA ASN A 197 5.39 -28.25 9.07
C ASN A 197 5.52 -29.77 9.16
#